data_AF-A0A7K2Y766-F1
#
_entry.id   AF-A0A7K2Y766-F1
#
_cell.length_a   1.000
_cell.length_b   1.000
_cell.length_c   1.000
_cell.angle_alpha   90.00
_cell.angle_beta   90.00
_cell.angle_gamma   90.00
#
_symmetry.space_group_name_H-M   'P 1'
#
loop_
_entity.id
_entity.type
_entity.pdbx_description
1 polymer ?
#
loop_
_entity_poly.entity_id
_entity_poly.type
_entity_poly.pdbx_seq_one_letter_code
_entity_poly.pdbx_strand_id
1 'polypeptide(L)'
;MSGDWVQWMVNGKYADSCLDDSANYDLRVHTCSSASFSNGYQKRYLFGDPGIYMWTNEATGNCIDFSASYGLRLHACSVASFEAGLQAWRR
;
A
#
# COMPACT_ATOMS: atom_id res chain seq x y z
N MET A 1 8.32 17.34 -12.47
CA MET A 1 7.80 16.46 -11.42
C MET A 1 8.92 15.46 -11.12
N SER A 2 9.60 15.61 -9.97
CA SER A 2 10.90 14.97 -9.67
C SER A 2 10.76 13.46 -9.40
N GLY A 3 11.81 12.68 -9.67
CA GLY A 3 11.77 11.21 -9.76
C GLY A 3 11.52 10.39 -8.47
N ASP A 4 11.21 11.01 -7.33
CA ASP A 4 10.98 10.28 -6.06
C ASP A 4 9.57 9.70 -5.92
N TRP A 5 8.60 10.21 -6.68
CA TRP A 5 7.19 9.80 -6.59
C TRP A 5 6.96 8.36 -7.07
N VAL A 6 7.78 7.85 -7.98
CA VAL A 6 7.53 6.57 -8.67
C VAL A 6 8.02 5.36 -7.86
N GLN A 7 8.94 5.54 -6.91
CA GLN A 7 9.53 4.43 -6.16
C GLN A 7 8.63 3.93 -5.02
N TRP A 8 7.73 4.77 -4.49
CA TRP A 8 6.95 4.51 -3.28
C TRP A 8 5.43 4.51 -3.47
N MET A 9 4.96 4.79 -4.68
CA MET A 9 3.53 4.77 -5.01
C MET A 9 3.20 3.55 -5.89
N VAL A 10 2.21 2.77 -5.48
CA VAL A 10 1.48 1.92 -6.42
C VAL A 10 0.60 2.85 -7.24
N ASN A 11 1.16 3.40 -8.31
CA ASN A 11 0.40 4.20 -9.27
C ASN A 11 -0.43 3.26 -10.14
N GLY A 12 -1.75 3.35 -10.02
CA GLY A 12 -2.62 2.77 -11.04
C GLY A 12 -2.46 3.58 -12.32
N LYS A 13 -2.09 2.93 -13.43
CA LYS A 13 -2.10 3.57 -14.78
C LYS A 13 -3.50 4.11 -15.16
N TYR A 14 -4.54 3.59 -14.51
CA TYR A 14 -5.90 4.10 -14.66
C TYR A 14 -6.04 5.46 -13.96
N ALA A 15 -6.23 6.52 -14.77
CA ALA A 15 -6.56 7.87 -14.34
C ALA A 15 -5.55 8.56 -13.40
N ASP A 16 -4.25 8.29 -13.56
CA ASP A 16 -3.16 8.90 -12.76
C ASP A 16 -3.47 8.89 -11.25
N SER A 17 -3.99 7.76 -10.78
CA SER A 17 -4.49 7.62 -9.41
C SER A 17 -3.52 6.82 -8.55
N CYS A 18 -3.50 7.18 -7.28
CA CYS A 18 -2.65 6.62 -6.25
C CYS A 18 -3.45 5.66 -5.37
N LEU A 19 -2.78 4.61 -4.90
CA LEU A 19 -3.29 3.82 -3.79
C LEU A 19 -3.33 4.71 -2.54
N ASP A 20 -4.48 4.77 -1.90
CA ASP A 20 -4.81 5.70 -0.84
C ASP A 20 -5.50 4.98 0.30
N ASP A 21 -5.11 5.32 1.53
CA ASP A 21 -5.60 4.68 2.75
C ASP A 21 -6.15 5.70 3.75
N SER A 22 -6.83 6.72 3.22
CA SER A 22 -7.44 7.78 4.02
C SER A 22 -8.32 7.21 5.13
N ALA A 23 -8.23 7.77 6.34
CA ALA A 23 -8.90 7.26 7.54
C ALA A 23 -10.43 7.01 7.42
N ASN A 24 -11.10 7.66 6.47
CA ASN A 24 -12.55 7.54 6.27
C ASN A 24 -12.96 6.56 5.17
N TYR A 25 -12.03 6.07 4.34
CA TYR A 25 -12.36 5.35 3.11
C TYR A 25 -11.62 4.01 2.93
N ASP A 26 -10.79 3.62 3.89
CA ASP A 26 -9.93 2.44 3.82
C ASP A 26 -9.09 2.40 2.51
N LEU A 27 -8.71 1.21 2.07
CA LEU A 27 -7.92 0.98 0.86
C LEU A 27 -8.73 1.33 -0.39
N ARG A 28 -8.27 2.32 -1.15
CA ARG A 28 -8.90 2.73 -2.41
C ARG A 28 -7.88 3.22 -3.43
N VAL A 29 -8.36 3.41 -4.65
CA VAL A 29 -7.68 4.21 -5.67
C VAL A 29 -8.25 5.62 -5.60
N HIS A 30 -7.39 6.63 -5.44
CA HIS A 30 -7.78 8.03 -5.34
C HIS A 30 -6.85 8.94 -6.13
N THR A 31 -7.27 10.16 -6.43
CA THR A 31 -6.42 11.16 -7.06
C THR A 31 -5.15 11.36 -6.24
N CYS A 32 -4.00 11.29 -6.90
CA CYS A 32 -2.72 11.55 -6.27
C CYS A 32 -2.68 12.99 -5.74
N SER A 33 -2.23 13.19 -4.49
CA SER A 33 -2.03 14.53 -3.95
C SER A 33 -0.78 14.61 -3.08
N SER A 34 -0.11 15.77 -3.12
CA SER A 34 1.06 16.02 -2.29
C SER A 34 0.69 16.05 -0.80
N ALA A 35 -0.46 16.60 -0.43
CA ALA A 35 -0.92 16.62 0.96
C ALA A 35 -1.13 15.21 1.51
N SER A 36 -1.76 14.32 0.73
CA SER A 36 -2.00 12.92 1.11
C SER A 36 -0.75 12.05 1.06
N PHE A 37 0.26 12.44 0.29
CA PHE A 37 1.57 11.81 0.36
C PHE A 37 2.33 12.28 1.61
N SER A 38 2.31 13.59 1.90
CA SER A 38 2.99 14.18 3.06
C SER A 38 2.42 13.70 4.40
N ASN A 39 1.13 13.38 4.46
CA ASN A 39 0.52 12.79 5.66
C ASN A 39 0.60 11.25 5.70
N GLY A 40 1.20 10.61 4.68
CA GLY A 40 1.47 9.18 4.64
C GLY A 40 0.35 8.29 4.06
N TYR A 41 -0.85 8.82 3.77
CA TYR A 41 -1.96 7.99 3.27
C TYR A 41 -1.73 7.45 1.86
N GLN A 42 -0.95 8.14 1.03
CA GLN A 42 -0.57 7.71 -0.32
C GLN A 42 0.90 7.26 -0.39
N LYS A 43 1.49 6.88 0.74
CA LYS A 43 2.89 6.50 0.82
C LYS A 43 3.04 5.12 1.44
N ARG A 44 3.79 4.26 0.75
CA ARG A 44 4.07 2.90 1.20
C ARG A 44 5.56 2.70 1.40
N TYR A 45 5.93 1.85 2.35
CA TYR A 45 7.28 1.30 2.45
C TYR A 45 7.24 -0.21 2.31
N LEU A 46 8.36 -0.78 1.85
CA LEU A 46 8.50 -2.21 1.61
C LEU A 46 9.29 -2.85 2.74
N PHE A 47 8.77 -3.95 3.27
CA PHE A 47 9.49 -4.86 4.15
C PHE A 47 9.61 -6.23 3.49
N GLY A 48 10.76 -6.89 3.60
CA GLY A 48 10.98 -8.24 3.04
C GLY A 48 12.18 -8.32 2.10
N ASP A 49 12.35 -9.49 1.50
CA ASP A 49 13.44 -9.80 0.58
C ASP A 49 13.18 -9.29 -0.85
N PRO A 50 14.23 -9.10 -1.66
CA PRO A 50 14.06 -8.72 -3.06
C PRO A 50 13.12 -9.66 -3.83
N GLY A 51 12.00 -9.11 -4.33
CA GLY A 51 11.03 -9.81 -5.17
C GLY A 51 9.72 -10.21 -4.48
N ILE A 52 9.66 -10.23 -3.15
CA ILE A 52 8.41 -10.45 -2.39
C ILE A 52 8.39 -9.49 -1.21
N TYR A 53 7.41 -8.59 -1.20
CA TYR A 53 7.35 -7.49 -0.24
C TYR A 53 6.03 -7.43 0.48
N MET A 54 6.11 -7.03 1.75
CA MET A 54 5.00 -6.55 2.52
C MET A 54 4.88 -5.04 2.31
N TRP A 55 3.74 -4.59 1.77
CA TRP A 55 3.49 -3.18 1.44
C TRP A 55 2.75 -2.50 2.58
N THR A 56 3.48 -1.72 3.38
CA THR A 56 2.93 -1.07 4.57
C THR A 56 2.62 0.38 4.29
N ASN A 57 1.44 0.84 4.68
CA ASN A 57 1.04 2.23 4.60
C ASN A 57 1.70 3.06 5.73
N GLU A 58 2.31 4.19 5.38
CA GLU A 58 3.05 5.03 6.36
C GLU A 58 2.13 5.67 7.40
N ALA A 59 0.92 6.10 7.01
CA ALA A 59 -0.01 6.75 7.93
C ALA A 59 -0.68 5.80 8.92
N THR A 60 -1.03 4.60 8.47
CA THR A 60 -1.84 3.65 9.26
C THR A 60 -1.03 2.52 9.89
N GLY A 61 0.18 2.26 9.38
CA GLY A 61 0.97 1.10 9.79
C GLY A 61 0.39 -0.25 9.34
N ASN A 62 -0.67 -0.25 8.54
CA ASN A 62 -1.32 -1.46 8.04
C ASN A 62 -0.74 -1.92 6.70
N CYS A 63 -0.86 -3.21 6.45
CA CYS A 63 -0.34 -3.89 5.27
C CYS A 63 -1.46 -4.22 4.29
N ILE A 64 -1.14 -4.25 2.99
CA ILE A 64 -2.07 -4.78 1.98
C ILE A 64 -2.25 -6.28 2.25
N ASP A 65 -3.49 -6.68 2.48
CA ASP A 65 -3.91 -8.02 2.83
C ASP A 65 -4.89 -8.53 1.78
N PHE A 66 -4.67 -9.75 1.30
CA PHE A 66 -5.61 -10.47 0.46
C PHE A 66 -5.96 -11.81 1.10
N SER A 67 -6.81 -11.75 2.12
CA SER A 67 -7.31 -12.91 2.84
C SER A 67 -8.58 -13.45 2.19
N ALA A 68 -8.71 -14.77 2.08
CA ALA A 68 -9.83 -15.41 1.39
C ALA A 68 -11.21 -14.99 1.94
N SER A 69 -11.30 -14.73 3.25
CA SER A 69 -12.56 -14.38 3.92
C SER A 69 -12.94 -12.89 3.79
N TYR A 70 -11.99 -12.01 3.50
CA TYR A 70 -12.21 -10.55 3.54
C TYR A 70 -11.84 -9.84 2.23
N GLY A 71 -11.21 -10.55 1.29
CA GLY A 71 -10.73 -9.97 0.04
C GLY A 71 -9.58 -8.99 0.26
N LEU A 72 -9.43 -8.07 -0.70
CA LEU A 72 -8.39 -7.06 -0.70
C LEU A 72 -8.72 -5.94 0.29
N ARG A 73 -7.83 -5.68 1.24
CA ARG A 73 -8.00 -4.63 2.25
C ARG A 73 -6.66 -4.17 2.83
N LEU A 74 -6.71 -3.20 3.72
CA LEU A 74 -5.68 -3.02 4.72
C LEU A 74 -5.98 -3.88 5.96
N HIS A 75 -4.93 -4.44 6.55
CA HIS A 75 -5.00 -5.13 7.82
C HIS A 75 -3.70 -4.93 8.61
N ALA A 76 -3.74 -5.12 9.92
CA ALA A 76 -2.54 -5.16 10.74
C ALA A 76 -1.49 -6.10 10.12
N CYS A 77 -0.26 -5.59 10.02
CA CYS A 77 0.85 -6.33 9.47
C CYS A 77 1.19 -7.55 10.33
N SER A 78 1.48 -8.69 9.69
CA SER A 78 1.80 -9.93 10.39
C SER A 78 2.82 -10.73 9.62
N VAL A 79 3.92 -11.12 10.29
CA VAL A 79 4.94 -12.02 9.71
C VAL A 79 4.32 -13.34 9.31
N ALA A 80 3.45 -13.91 10.15
CA ALA A 80 2.75 -15.16 9.82
C ALA A 80 1.85 -15.00 8.57
N SER A 81 1.19 -13.85 8.39
CA SER A 81 0.36 -13.59 7.21
C SER A 81 1.22 -13.35 5.95
N PHE A 82 2.39 -12.73 6.11
CA PHE A 82 3.38 -12.59 5.04
C PHE A 82 3.92 -13.95 4.60
N GLU A 83 4.37 -14.80 5.53
CA GLU A 83 4.86 -16.15 5.25
C GLU A 83 3.78 -17.05 4.62
N ALA A 84 2.51 -16.88 5.03
CA ALA A 84 1.37 -17.57 4.45
C ALA A 84 0.92 -17.03 3.08
N GLY A 85 1.54 -15.95 2.59
CA GLY A 85 1.24 -15.36 1.28
C GLY A 85 0.10 -14.34 1.25
N LEU A 86 -0.58 -14.08 2.38
CA LEU A 86 -1.74 -13.19 2.44
C LEU A 86 -1.35 -11.70 2.37
N GLN A 87 -0.14 -11.37 2.83
CA GLN A 87 0.41 -10.01 2.84
C GLN A 87 1.72 -9.90 2.03
N ALA A 88 2.01 -10.89 1.19
CA ALA A 88 3.23 -10.99 0.41
C ALA A 88 2.96 -10.71 -1.08
N TRP A 89 3.53 -9.63 -1.59
CA TRP A 89 3.26 -9.12 -2.94
C TRP A 89 4.52 -9.08 -3.79
N ARG A 90 4.40 -9.53 -5.04
CA ARG A 90 5.49 -9.44 -6.03
C ARG A 90 5.45 -8.09 -6.74
N ARG A 91 6.62 -7.57 -7.09
CA ARG A 91 6.79 -6.36 -7.92
C ARG A 91 7.14 -6.74 -9.34
#